data_AF-A0A2E5JHG8-F1
#
_entry.id   AF-A0A2E5JHG8-F1
#
_cell.length_a   1.000
_cell.length_b   1.000
_cell.length_c   1.000
_cell.angle_alpha   90.00
_cell.angle_beta   90.00
_cell.angle_gamma   90.00
#
_symmetry.space_group_name_H-M   'P 1'
#
loop_
_entity.id
_entity.type
_entity.pdbx_description
1 polymer ?
#
loop_
_entity_poly.entity_id
_entity_poly.type
_entity_poly.pdbx_seq_one_letter_code
_entity_poly.pdbx_strand_id
1 'polypeptide(L)'
;MQDKFRKFKLLQDKEDSLVEGLGVTMLINLDHLVSIKPINVATSDGVVQAYWLRLSNGKKYKATEIPDELAGQLKGDIINYSKIGGQETDQSSDLH
;
A
#
# COMPACT_ATOMS: atom_id res chain seq x y z
N MET A 1 -25.18 10.67 14.73
CA MET A 1 -23.94 9.90 14.89
C MET A 1 -23.52 9.52 13.48
N GLN A 2 -22.44 10.08 12.92
CA GLN A 2 -22.02 9.74 11.54
C GLN A 2 -21.24 8.42 11.58
N ASP A 3 -21.59 7.47 10.71
CA ASP A 3 -20.86 6.21 10.56
C ASP A 3 -19.46 6.47 9.97
N LYS A 4 -18.44 6.20 10.79
CA LYS A 4 -17.02 6.34 10.42
C LYS A 4 -16.41 5.04 9.91
N PHE A 5 -17.22 4.05 9.57
CA PHE A 5 -16.74 2.85 8.92
C PHE A 5 -16.45 3.13 7.44
N ARG A 6 -15.31 2.63 6.96
CA ARG A 6 -14.94 2.70 5.54
C ARG A 6 -14.43 1.37 5.04
N LYS A 7 -14.58 1.16 3.73
CA LYS A 7 -14.18 -0.07 3.04
C LYS A 7 -12.69 -0.01 2.69
N PHE A 8 -12.01 -1.10 2.97
CA PHE A 8 -10.62 -1.35 2.62
C PHE A 8 -10.53 -2.68 1.90
N LYS A 9 -9.64 -2.79 0.91
CA LYS A 9 -9.34 -4.06 0.28
C LYS A 9 -8.01 -4.56 0.82
N LEU A 10 -8.05 -5.61 1.61
CA LEU A 10 -6.88 -6.18 2.25
C LEU A 10 -6.07 -7.02 1.26
N LEU A 11 -4.76 -6.89 1.34
CA LEU A 11 -3.83 -7.80 0.70
C LEU A 11 -3.78 -9.08 1.53
N GLN A 12 -4.22 -10.20 0.95
CA GLN A 12 -4.06 -11.52 1.54
C GLN A 12 -2.80 -12.17 1.01
N ASP A 13 -2.06 -12.84 1.90
CA ASP A 13 -0.99 -13.74 1.50
C ASP A 13 -1.65 -15.02 0.93
N LYS A 14 -1.11 -15.55 -0.18
CA LYS A 14 -1.72 -16.62 -1.00
C LYS A 14 -2.11 -17.89 -0.22
N GLU A 15 -1.55 -18.11 0.97
CA GLU A 15 -1.78 -19.30 1.79
C GLU A 15 -3.04 -19.21 2.68
N ASP A 16 -3.57 -18.01 2.97
CA ASP A 16 -4.67 -17.82 3.93
C ASP A 16 -6.04 -17.56 3.27
N SER A 17 -6.11 -17.47 1.94
CA SER A 17 -7.36 -17.15 1.24
C SER A 17 -8.14 -18.41 0.82
N LEU A 18 -9.31 -18.62 1.41
CA LEU A 18 -10.27 -19.68 1.02
C LEU A 18 -10.81 -19.51 -0.41
N VAL A 19 -10.62 -18.35 -1.03
CA VAL A 19 -11.06 -18.04 -2.39
C VAL A 19 -9.89 -17.40 -3.14
N GLU A 20 -9.39 -18.10 -4.16
CA GLU A 20 -8.29 -17.61 -5.00
C GLU A 20 -8.68 -16.28 -5.68
N GLY A 21 -7.80 -15.28 -5.61
CA GLY A 21 -7.87 -14.06 -6.43
C GLY A 21 -8.74 -12.92 -5.92
N LEU A 22 -9.57 -13.11 -4.88
CA LEU A 22 -10.39 -12.03 -4.31
C LEU A 22 -9.77 -11.53 -2.99
N GLY A 23 -9.06 -10.41 -3.04
CA GLY A 23 -8.64 -9.69 -1.83
C GLY A 23 -9.85 -9.45 -0.92
N VAL A 24 -9.66 -9.62 0.41
CA VAL A 24 -10.76 -9.48 1.37
C VAL A 24 -11.15 -8.02 1.51
N THR A 25 -12.43 -7.72 1.26
CA THR A 25 -12.98 -6.40 1.56
C THR A 25 -13.40 -6.35 3.02
N MET A 26 -12.88 -5.37 3.77
CA MET A 26 -13.13 -5.20 5.20
C MET A 26 -13.66 -3.78 5.49
N LEU A 27 -14.64 -3.69 6.38
CA LEU A 27 -15.06 -2.41 6.98
C LEU A 27 -14.22 -2.13 8.22
N ILE A 28 -13.53 -0.99 8.23
CA ILE A 28 -12.72 -0.54 9.38
C ILE A 28 -13.32 0.76 9.90
N ASN A 29 -13.53 0.83 11.21
CA ASN A 29 -13.87 2.08 11.89
C ASN A 29 -12.64 3.00 11.93
N LEU A 30 -12.75 4.18 11.31
CA LEU A 30 -11.65 5.14 11.24
C LEU A 30 -11.25 5.69 12.62
N ASP A 31 -12.12 5.67 13.63
CA ASP A 31 -11.75 6.07 15.00
C ASP A 31 -10.70 5.15 15.63
N HIS A 32 -10.60 3.92 15.13
CA HIS A 32 -9.60 2.97 15.57
C HIS A 32 -8.37 2.93 14.67
N LEU A 33 -8.34 3.68 13.57
CA LEU A 33 -7.21 3.74 12.66
C LEU A 33 -6.14 4.70 13.20
N VAL A 34 -4.98 4.16 13.52
CA VAL A 34 -3.85 4.92 14.12
C VAL A 34 -2.90 5.45 13.06
N SER A 35 -2.63 4.68 12.01
CA SER A 35 -1.75 5.11 10.92
C SER A 35 -2.01 4.36 9.63
N ILE A 36 -1.80 5.04 8.52
CA ILE A 36 -1.66 4.47 7.19
C ILE A 36 -0.29 4.88 6.65
N LYS A 37 0.47 3.93 6.11
CA LYS A 37 1.72 4.22 5.40
C LYS A 37 1.76 3.52 4.05
N PRO A 38 2.12 4.21 2.96
CA PRO A 38 2.36 3.54 1.69
C PRO A 38 3.56 2.60 1.80
N ILE A 39 3.44 1.41 1.21
CA ILE A 39 4.48 0.38 1.18
C ILE A 39 4.50 -0.30 -0.19
N ASN A 40 5.66 -0.83 -0.57
CA ASN A 40 5.79 -1.74 -1.70
C ASN A 40 5.87 -3.16 -1.17
N VAL A 41 5.08 -4.07 -1.72
CA VAL A 41 5.04 -5.48 -1.33
C VAL A 41 5.49 -6.33 -2.50
N ALA A 42 6.56 -7.10 -2.30
CA ALA A 42 6.96 -8.12 -3.25
C ALA A 42 5.98 -9.29 -3.20
N THR A 43 5.46 -9.67 -4.35
CA THR A 43 4.59 -10.82 -4.58
C THR A 43 5.24 -11.73 -5.64
N SER A 44 4.72 -12.95 -5.83
CA SER A 44 5.22 -13.83 -6.90
C SER A 44 5.12 -13.21 -8.29
N ASP A 45 4.16 -12.29 -8.47
CA ASP A 45 3.79 -11.72 -9.76
C ASP A 45 4.44 -10.34 -9.97
N GLY A 46 5.29 -9.90 -9.02
CA GLY A 46 6.01 -8.62 -9.05
C GLY A 46 5.82 -7.78 -7.78
N VAL A 47 6.11 -6.49 -7.86
CA VAL A 47 5.96 -5.55 -6.75
C VAL A 47 4.62 -4.82 -6.86
N VAL A 48 3.81 -4.88 -5.80
CA VAL A 48 2.51 -4.20 -5.69
C VAL A 48 2.60 -3.06 -4.69
N GLN A 49 2.02 -1.91 -5.04
CA GLN A 49 1.82 -0.81 -4.11
C GLN A 49 0.66 -1.12 -3.16
N ALA A 50 0.89 -0.98 -1.86
CA ALA A 50 -0.06 -1.26 -0.82
C ALA A 50 0.09 -0.26 0.32
N TYR A 51 -0.70 -0.47 1.37
CA TYR A 51 -0.76 0.38 2.54
C TYR A 51 -0.66 -0.46 3.81
N TRP A 52 0.21 -0.05 4.72
CA TRP A 52 0.27 -0.59 6.07
C TRP A 52 -0.73 0.13 6.96
N LEU A 53 -1.75 -0.59 7.41
CA LEU A 53 -2.76 -0.11 8.34
C LEU A 53 -2.38 -0.54 9.76
N ARG A 54 -2.38 0.39 10.71
CA ARG A 54 -2.26 0.09 12.14
C ARG A 54 -3.52 0.52 12.86
N LEU A 55 -4.12 -0.38 13.63
CA LEU A 55 -5.27 -0.09 14.47
C LEU A 55 -4.87 0.10 15.94
N SER A 56 -5.74 0.78 16.70
CA SER A 56 -5.56 1.09 18.13
C SER A 56 -5.53 -0.14 19.03
N ASN A 57 -6.17 -1.23 18.62
CA ASN A 57 -6.12 -2.52 19.32
C ASN A 57 -4.83 -3.32 19.02
N GLY A 58 -3.85 -2.73 18.34
CA GLY A 58 -2.58 -3.39 18.00
C GLY A 58 -2.61 -4.24 16.72
N LYS A 59 -3.79 -4.46 16.11
CA LYS A 59 -3.88 -5.19 14.84
C LYS A 59 -3.27 -4.39 13.70
N LYS A 60 -2.65 -5.11 12.77
CA LYS A 60 -2.00 -4.56 11.58
C LYS A 60 -2.53 -5.28 10.35
N TYR A 61 -2.73 -4.55 9.27
CA TYR A 61 -3.20 -5.09 8.01
C TYR A 61 -2.41 -4.47 6.86
N LYS A 62 -2.30 -5.20 5.76
CA LYS A 62 -1.87 -4.66 4.48
C LYS A 62 -3.11 -4.47 3.61
N ALA A 63 -3.23 -3.35 2.91
CA ALA A 63 -4.35 -3.08 2.01
C ALA A 63 -3.85 -2.65 0.64
N THR A 64 -4.45 -3.16 -0.43
CA THR A 64 -4.18 -2.70 -1.80
C THR A 64 -5.00 -1.47 -2.15
N GLU A 65 -6.14 -1.27 -1.48
CA GLU A 65 -7.03 -0.13 -1.70
C GLU A 65 -7.50 0.46 -0.36
N ILE A 66 -7.46 1.78 -0.26
CA ILE A 66 -7.94 2.57 0.86
C ILE A 66 -9.00 3.58 0.36
N PRO A 67 -9.86 4.12 1.23
CA PRO A 67 -10.82 5.16 0.87
C PRO A 67 -10.16 6.42 0.30
N ASP A 68 -10.80 7.02 -0.71
CA ASP A 68 -10.28 8.19 -1.45
C ASP A 68 -9.97 9.37 -0.54
N GLU A 69 -10.78 9.59 0.50
CA GLU A 69 -10.57 10.66 1.46
C GLU A 69 -9.25 10.52 2.24
N LEU A 70 -8.77 9.28 2.44
CA LEU A 70 -7.49 9.02 3.09
C LEU A 70 -6.35 9.08 2.07
N ALA A 71 -6.57 8.58 0.86
CA ALA A 71 -5.60 8.65 -0.22
C ALA A 71 -5.23 10.10 -0.57
N GLY A 72 -6.20 11.02 -0.55
CA GLY A 72 -5.96 12.45 -0.77
C GLY A 72 -5.00 13.08 0.25
N GLN A 73 -5.02 12.61 1.50
CA GLN A 73 -4.15 13.12 2.58
C GLN A 73 -2.71 12.59 2.50
N LEU A 74 -2.50 11.44 1.86
CA LEU A 74 -1.18 10.78 1.78
C LEU A 74 -0.31 11.26 0.61
N LYS A 75 -0.88 12.02 -0.34
CA LYS A 75 -0.16 12.50 -1.55
C LYS A 75 1.01 13.47 -1.25
N GLY A 76 1.15 13.94 -0.01
CA GLY A 76 2.29 14.76 0.42
C GLY A 76 3.60 13.98 0.65
N ASP A 77 3.53 12.65 0.80
CA ASP A 77 4.67 11.83 1.28
C ASP A 77 5.16 10.77 0.27
N ILE A 78 4.58 10.73 -0.94
CA ILE A 78 4.93 9.71 -1.95
C ILE A 78 6.16 10.17 -2.75
N ILE A 79 7.35 9.71 -2.35
CA ILE A 79 8.53 9.69 -3.23
C ILE A 79 8.29 8.57 -4.26
N ASN A 80 8.13 8.94 -5.53
CA ASN A 80 8.02 7.97 -6.63
C ASN A 80 9.36 7.25 -6.84
N TYR A 81 9.49 6.02 -6.35
CA TYR A 81 10.68 5.17 -6.53
C TYR A 81 10.71 4.42 -7.87
N SER A 82 9.85 4.77 -8.83
CA SER A 82 9.78 4.14 -10.16
C SER A 82 11.03 4.37 -11.05
N LYS A 83 12.12 4.94 -10.49
CA LYS A 83 13.41 5.14 -11.17
C LYS A 83 14.59 4.51 -10.41
N ILE A 84 14.40 3.35 -9.79
CA ILE A 84 15.55 2.51 -9.37
C ILE A 84 15.56 1.23 -10.23
N GLY A 85 15.48 1.42 -11.55
CA GLY A 85 16.00 0.46 -12.52
C GLY A 85 17.30 1.05 -13.02
N GLY A 86 18.44 0.48 -12.62
CA GLY A 86 19.75 0.93 -13.06
C GLY A 86 19.83 0.86 -14.59
N GLN A 87 19.90 2.03 -15.22
CA GLN A 87 20.64 2.19 -16.47
C GLN A 87 21.94 2.87 -16.07
N GLU A 88 23.03 2.11 -16.09
CA GLU A 88 24.37 2.65 -16.25
C GLU A 88 24.37 3.44 -17.56
N THR A 89 24.27 4.76 -17.48
CA THR A 89 24.80 5.62 -18.54
C THR A 89 26.22 5.96 -18.16
N ASP A 90 27.15 5.14 -18.65
CA ASP A 90 28.53 5.56 -18.88
C ASP A 90 28.48 6.81 -19.76
N GLN A 91 28.78 7.97 -19.17
CA GLN A 91 29.24 9.13 -19.91
C GLN A 91 30.71 9.34 -19.54
N SER A 92 31.57 8.54 -20.15
CA SER A 92 32.97 8.88 -20.34
C SER A 92 33.04 9.97 -21.42
N SER A 93 32.93 11.22 -20.98
CA SER A 93 33.40 12.37 -21.75
C SER A 93 34.90 12.52 -21.52
N ASP A 94 35.71 11.90 -22.37
CA ASP A 94 37.10 12.31 -22.55
C ASP A 94 37.34 12.71 -24.00
N LEU A 95 37.84 13.94 -24.11
CA LEU A 95 38.24 14.66 -25.30
C LEU A 95 39.14 13.81 -26.20
N HIS A 96 38.98 13.96 -27.53
CA HIS A 96 40.07 14.33 -28.43
C HIS A 96 39.53 14.77 -29.80
#